data_AF-A0A2V2Z0Y7-F1
#
_entry.id   AF-A0A2V2Z0Y7-F1
#
_cell.length_a   1.000
_cell.length_b   1.000
_cell.length_c   1.000
_cell.angle_alpha   90.00
_cell.angle_beta   90.00
_cell.angle_gamma   90.00
#
_symmetry.space_group_name_H-M   'P 1'
#
loop_
_entity.id
_entity.type
_entity.pdbx_description
1 polymer ?
#
loop_
_entity_poly.entity_id
_entity_poly.type
_entity_poly.pdbx_seq_one_letter_code
_entity_poly.pdbx_strand_id
1 'polypeptide(L)'
;MKEMIQTITAQCEKLSEDEMKSVADALSSYFEKPIQSLIPELITFNRDELVVINKIVAGVILTKEYVPDIKGAYERLAGTDLPSTISFGRANGE
;
A
#
# COMPACT_ATOMS: atom_id res chain seq x y z
N MET A 1 13.80 1.00 16.09
CA MET A 1 12.96 -0.22 16.02
C MET A 1 11.57 0.03 16.60
N LYS A 2 11.47 0.47 17.87
CA LYS A 2 10.19 0.83 18.51
C LYS A 2 9.39 1.89 17.74
N GLU A 3 10.04 2.95 17.29
CA GLU A 3 9.39 4.01 16.49
C GLU A 3 8.82 3.47 15.17
N MET A 4 9.55 2.58 14.49
CA MET A 4 9.11 1.96 13.24
C MET A 4 7.89 1.07 13.46
N ILE A 5 7.86 0.29 14.54
CA ILE A 5 6.68 -0.51 14.92
C ILE A 5 5.48 0.42 15.17
N GLN A 6 5.66 1.52 15.91
CA GLN A 6 4.59 2.49 16.15
C GLN A 6 4.08 3.14 14.85
N THR A 7 4.96 3.49 13.93
CA THR A 7 4.58 4.02 12.62
C THR A 7 3.76 3.00 11.82
N ILE A 8 4.23 1.74 11.76
CA ILE A 8 3.51 0.69 11.04
C ILE A 8 2.15 0.43 11.69
N THR A 9 2.06 0.38 13.02
CA THR A 9 0.78 0.23 13.74
C THR A 9 -0.18 1.35 13.36
N ALA A 10 0.24 2.62 13.42
CA ALA A 10 -0.60 3.75 13.07
C ALA A 10 -1.03 3.76 11.59
N GLN A 11 -0.21 3.19 10.70
CA GLN A 11 -0.59 3.00 9.30
C GLN A 11 -1.60 1.87 9.13
N CYS A 12 -1.41 0.74 9.81
CA CYS A 12 -2.35 -0.38 9.81
C CYS A 12 -3.74 0.04 10.30
N GLU A 13 -3.82 0.96 11.27
CA GLU A 13 -5.10 1.52 11.76
C GLU A 13 -5.90 2.29 10.70
N LYS A 14 -5.27 2.69 9.58
CA LYS A 14 -5.96 3.34 8.44
C LYS A 14 -6.55 2.35 7.44
N LEU A 15 -6.24 1.06 7.60
CA LEU A 15 -6.71 -0.01 6.72
C LEU A 15 -8.02 -0.61 7.25
N SER A 16 -8.90 -1.02 6.33
CA SER A 16 -10.05 -1.85 6.66
C SER A 16 -9.60 -3.28 7.00
N GLU A 17 -10.53 -4.08 7.55
CA GLU A 17 -10.26 -5.49 7.87
C GLU A 17 -9.85 -6.29 6.62
N ASP A 18 -10.53 -6.10 5.49
CA ASP A 18 -10.21 -6.76 4.21
C ASP A 18 -8.83 -6.35 3.66
N GLU A 19 -8.48 -5.07 3.77
CA GLU A 19 -7.16 -4.56 3.38
C GLU A 19 -6.06 -5.13 4.28
N MET A 20 -6.31 -5.17 5.59
CA MET A 20 -5.36 -5.72 6.56
C MET A 20 -5.15 -7.22 6.35
N LYS A 21 -6.22 -7.96 6.01
CA LYS A 21 -6.13 -9.38 5.64
C LYS A 21 -5.33 -9.58 4.35
N SER A 22 -5.59 -8.78 3.32
CA SER A 22 -4.82 -8.84 2.07
C SER A 22 -3.33 -8.56 2.27
N VAL A 23 -3.00 -7.59 3.14
CA VAL A 23 -1.62 -7.31 3.55
C VAL A 23 -1.02 -8.50 4.31
N ALA A 24 -1.74 -9.08 5.27
CA ALA A 24 -1.28 -10.24 6.02
C ALA A 24 -1.03 -11.46 5.12
N ASP A 25 -1.89 -11.72 4.14
CA ASP A 25 -1.73 -12.79 3.16
C ASP A 25 -0.49 -12.56 2.27
N ALA A 26 -0.30 -11.32 1.78
CA ALA A 26 0.86 -10.96 0.97
C ALA A 26 2.18 -11.09 1.76
N LEU A 27 2.20 -10.63 3.01
CA LEU A 27 3.35 -10.78 3.90
C LEU A 27 3.59 -12.25 4.25
N SER A 28 2.54 -13.05 4.44
CA SER A 28 2.66 -14.47 4.70
C SER A 28 3.31 -15.20 3.55
N SER A 29 2.91 -14.85 2.31
CA SER A 29 3.53 -15.38 1.10
C SER A 29 4.98 -14.89 0.91
N TYR A 30 5.27 -13.63 1.24
CA TYR A 30 6.62 -13.06 1.07
C TYR A 30 7.63 -13.65 2.06
N PHE A 31 7.22 -13.88 3.31
CA PHE A 31 8.07 -14.42 4.37
C PHE A 31 7.96 -15.95 4.52
N GLU A 32 7.15 -16.61 3.69
CA GLU A 32 6.87 -18.05 3.75
C GLU A 32 6.45 -18.52 5.15
N LYS A 33 5.76 -17.66 5.90
CA LYS A 33 5.30 -17.91 7.27
C LYS A 33 3.87 -17.41 7.48
N PRO A 34 3.00 -18.14 8.20
CA PRO A 34 1.64 -17.69 8.44
C PRO A 34 1.63 -16.48 9.38
N ILE A 35 0.94 -15.40 8.97
CA ILE A 35 0.70 -14.21 9.79
C ILE A 35 -0.81 -14.14 10.06
N GLN A 36 -1.22 -14.38 11.30
CA GLN A 36 -2.63 -14.33 11.69
C GLN A 36 -3.07 -12.92 12.05
N SER A 37 -2.18 -12.14 12.69
CA SER A 37 -2.48 -10.77 13.08
C SER A 37 -1.22 -9.92 13.02
N LEU A 38 -1.17 -9.04 12.02
CA LEU A 38 0.02 -8.26 11.70
C LEU A 38 0.53 -7.44 12.89
N ILE A 39 -0.35 -6.68 13.56
CA ILE A 39 0.02 -5.73 14.64
C ILE A 39 0.74 -6.43 15.82
N PRO A 40 0.17 -7.46 16.47
CA PRO A 40 0.85 -8.14 17.57
C PRO A 40 2.12 -8.87 17.11
N GLU A 41 2.19 -9.31 15.86
CA GLU A 41 3.35 -10.01 15.32
C GLU A 41 4.51 -9.06 14.96
N LEU A 42 4.29 -7.74 14.82
CA LEU A 42 5.33 -6.75 14.47
C LEU A 42 6.58 -6.83 15.37
N ILE A 43 6.42 -7.18 16.65
CA ILE A 43 7.54 -7.29 17.60
C ILE A 43 8.49 -8.46 17.29
N THR A 44 8.05 -9.43 16.49
CA THR A 44 8.81 -10.64 16.15
C THR A 44 9.71 -10.46 14.94
N PHE A 45 9.49 -9.39 14.16
CA PHE A 45 10.23 -9.11 12.95
C PHE A 45 11.52 -8.34 13.23
N ASN A 46 12.56 -8.66 12.47
CA ASN A 46 13.81 -7.91 12.49
C ASN A 46 13.66 -6.58 11.74
N ARG A 47 14.72 -5.75 11.78
CA ARG A 47 14.68 -4.40 11.20
C ARG A 47 14.41 -4.41 9.69
N ASP A 48 15.03 -5.31 8.94
CA ASP A 48 14.88 -5.38 7.48
C ASP A 48 13.47 -5.85 7.10
N GLU A 49 12.94 -6.83 7.83
CA GLU A 49 11.56 -7.28 7.67
C GLU A 49 10.56 -6.15 7.97
N LEU A 50 10.78 -5.37 9.04
CA LEU A 50 9.94 -4.21 9.37
C LEU A 50 9.97 -3.13 8.27
N VAL A 51 11.10 -2.94 7.59
CA VAL A 51 11.20 -2.02 6.45
C VAL A 51 10.33 -2.51 5.28
N VAL A 52 10.34 -3.82 5.01
CA VAL A 52 9.50 -4.43 3.97
C VAL A 52 8.01 -4.26 4.31
N ILE A 53 7.62 -4.58 5.55
CA ILE A 53 6.23 -4.42 6.02
C ILE A 53 5.78 -2.97 5.86
N ASN A 54 6.60 -2.01 6.32
CA ASN A 54 6.28 -0.58 6.20
C ASN A 54 6.09 -0.15 4.74
N LYS A 55 6.93 -0.64 3.81
CA LYS A 55 6.79 -0.34 2.37
C LYS A 55 5.49 -0.89 1.79
N ILE A 56 5.12 -2.13 2.17
CA ILE A 56 3.89 -2.77 1.70
C ILE A 56 2.66 -2.02 2.23
N VAL A 57 2.60 -1.77 3.54
CA VAL A 57 1.48 -1.04 4.17
C VAL A 57 1.37 0.38 3.59
N ALA A 58 2.48 1.11 3.47
CA ALA A 58 2.49 2.44 2.86
C ALA A 58 2.05 2.39 1.39
N GLY A 59 2.46 1.37 0.64
CA GLY A 59 2.03 1.14 -0.74
C GLY A 59 0.52 0.98 -0.85
N VAL A 60 -0.09 0.17 0.00
CA VAL A 60 -1.55 -0.01 0.04
C VAL A 60 -2.26 1.32 0.35
N ILE A 61 -1.79 2.06 1.36
CA ILE A 61 -2.35 3.37 1.71
C ILE A 61 -2.24 4.35 0.54
N LEU A 62 -1.07 4.43 -0.10
CA LEU A 62 -0.87 5.30 -1.26
C LEU A 62 -1.82 4.92 -2.41
N THR A 63 -2.01 3.62 -2.65
CA THR A 63 -2.96 3.19 -3.68
C THR A 63 -4.39 3.54 -3.32
N LYS A 64 -4.78 3.41 -2.06
CA LYS A 64 -6.12 3.77 -1.58
C LYS A 64 -6.39 5.28 -1.67
N GLU A 65 -5.42 6.11 -1.29
CA GLU A 65 -5.60 7.56 -1.21
C GLU A 65 -5.45 8.25 -2.57
N TYR A 66 -4.56 7.75 -3.44
CA TYR A 66 -4.12 8.49 -4.62
C TYR A 66 -4.34 7.77 -5.95
N VAL A 67 -4.66 6.48 -5.98
CA VAL A 67 -5.06 5.86 -7.24
C VAL A 67 -6.47 6.32 -7.56
N PRO A 68 -6.69 7.03 -8.68
CA PRO A 68 -8.02 7.43 -9.08
C PRO A 68 -8.90 6.18 -9.15
N ASP A 69 -10.15 6.29 -8.70
CA ASP A 69 -11.13 5.24 -8.91
C ASP A 69 -11.22 4.99 -10.42
N ILE A 70 -10.52 3.98 -10.92
CA ILE A 70 -10.43 3.71 -12.35
C ILE A 70 -11.82 3.44 -12.90
N LYS A 71 -12.72 2.85 -12.11
CA LYS A 71 -14.11 2.64 -12.51
C LYS A 71 -14.85 3.96 -12.60
N GLY A 72 -14.82 4.78 -11.54
CA GLY A 72 -15.47 6.09 -11.55
C GLY A 72 -14.87 7.06 -12.59
N ALA A 73 -13.57 6.98 -12.86
CA ALA A 73 -12.89 7.73 -13.91
C ALA A 73 -13.30 7.21 -15.29
N TYR A 74 -13.35 5.89 -15.49
CA TYR A 74 -13.82 5.28 -16.74
C TYR A 74 -15.28 5.61 -17.02
N GLU A 75 -16.16 5.57 -16.01
CA GLU A 75 -17.57 5.96 -16.13
C GLU A 75 -17.72 7.46 -16.43
N ARG A 76 -16.93 8.32 -15.78
CA ARG A 76 -16.91 9.76 -16.06
C ARG A 76 -16.38 10.10 -17.44
N LEU A 77 -15.44 9.30 -17.94
CA LEU A 77 -14.77 9.51 -19.22
C LEU A 77 -15.37 8.65 -20.34
N ALA A 78 -16.41 7.88 -20.04
CA ALA A 78 -17.16 7.10 -21.01
C ALA A 78 -17.87 8.06 -21.98
N GLY A 79 -17.40 8.09 -23.23
CA GLY A 79 -17.95 8.98 -24.27
C GLY A 79 -17.19 10.30 -24.45
N THR A 80 -16.14 10.58 -23.67
CA THR A 80 -15.13 11.59 -24.03
C THR A 80 -14.02 10.93 -24.84
N ASP A 81 -13.59 11.55 -25.94
CA ASP A 81 -12.36 11.18 -26.65
C ASP A 81 -11.17 11.36 -25.69
N LEU A 82 -10.84 10.30 -24.97
CA LEU A 82 -9.65 10.26 -24.14
C LEU A 82 -8.46 10.54 -25.05
N PRO A 83 -7.56 11.46 -24.67
CA PRO A 83 -6.37 11.71 -25.46
C PRO A 83 -5.62 10.39 -25.65
N SER A 84 -5.47 9.97 -26.90
CA SER A 84 -4.80 8.71 -27.27
C SER A 84 -3.31 8.70 -26.89
N THR A 85 -2.79 9.84 -26.47
CA THR A 85 -1.39 10.06 -26.12
C THR A 85 -1.30 10.83 -24.82
N ILE A 86 -0.77 10.19 -23.77
CA ILE A 86 -0.38 10.85 -22.53
C ILE A 86 1.10 11.22 -22.67
N SER A 87 1.41 12.52 -22.66
CA SER A 87 2.78 13.01 -22.62
C SER A 87 3.10 13.50 -21.22
N PHE A 88 4.00 12.81 -20.53
CA PHE A 88 4.61 13.35 -19.31
C PHE A 88 5.62 14.41 -19.74
N GLY A 89 5.38 15.67 -19.38
CA GLY A 89 6.36 16.73 -19.56
C GLY A 89 7.68 16.32 -18.93
N ARG A 90 8.82 16.68 -19.55
CA ARG A 90 10.13 16.47 -18.94
C ARG A 90 10.09 17.07 -17.53
N ALA A 91 10.35 16.24 -16.52
CA ALA A 91 10.78 16.77 -15.23
C ALA A 91 12.08 17.54 -15.54
N ASN A 92 12.00 18.87 -15.54
CA ASN A 92 13.19 19.69 -15.60
C ASN A 92 13.98 19.35 -14.34
N GLY A 93 15.05 18.58 -14.52
CA GLY A 93 16.12 18.48 -13.55
C GLY A 93 16.88 19.79 -13.58
N GLU A 94 16.72 20.57 -12.51
CA GLU A 94 17.67 21.58 -12.06
C GLU A 94 18.09 21.23 -10.63
#